data_AF-A0A645G820-F1
#
_entry.id   AF-A0A645G820-F1
#
_cell.length_a   1.000
_cell.length_b   1.000
_cell.length_c   1.000
_cell.angle_alpha   90.00
_cell.angle_beta   90.00
_cell.angle_gamma   90.00
#
_symmetry.space_group_name_H-M   'P 1'
#
loop_
_entity.id
_entity.type
_entity.pdbx_description
1 polymer ?
#
loop_
_entity_poly.entity_id
_entity_poly.type
_entity_poly.pdbx_seq_one_letter_code
_entity_poly.pdbx_strand_id
1 'polypeptide(L)'
;MEELYPNPALVPTLRGFPVKRPAAPANPKAEISNGEVFITWDAPAAAQEDIHSAKYPVLYGFAEGEKPDFGKGSAILCLNGEGRFVIPRGESETMVYYVSALDRLYNESKPVKVK
;
A
#
# COMPACT_ATOMS: atom_id res chain seq x y z
N MET A 1 -10.98 -5.92 -27.98
CA MET A 1 -10.93 -7.00 -26.97
C MET A 1 -11.13 -6.31 -25.64
N GLU A 2 -12.16 -6.68 -24.89
CA GLU A 2 -12.47 -6.04 -23.60
C GLU A 2 -11.58 -6.66 -22.51
N GLU A 3 -10.95 -5.81 -21.71
CA GLU A 3 -10.05 -6.24 -20.64
C GLU A 3 -10.87 -6.63 -19.40
N LEU A 4 -10.79 -7.89 -19.00
CA LEU A 4 -11.63 -8.45 -17.93
C LEU A 4 -11.17 -8.07 -16.52
N TYR A 5 -9.88 -7.72 -16.35
CA TYR A 5 -9.27 -7.41 -15.05
C TYR A 5 -8.35 -6.19 -15.15
N PRO A 6 -8.91 -4.99 -15.39
CA PRO A 6 -8.10 -3.80 -15.64
C PRO A 6 -7.39 -3.25 -14.39
N ASN A 7 -7.68 -3.79 -13.20
CA ASN A 7 -7.15 -3.31 -11.94
C ASN A 7 -6.58 -4.44 -11.08
N PRO A 8 -5.51 -4.18 -10.29
CA PRO A 8 -5.04 -5.11 -9.28
C PRO A 8 -6.10 -5.41 -8.22
N ALA A 9 -5.95 -6.55 -7.55
CA ALA A 9 -6.73 -6.91 -6.38
C ALA A 9 -5.81 -7.54 -5.33
N LEU A 10 -6.14 -7.32 -4.06
CA LEU A 10 -5.44 -7.98 -2.96
C LEU A 10 -5.90 -9.43 -2.82
N VAL A 11 -4.97 -10.28 -2.39
CA VAL A 11 -5.30 -11.65 -2.02
C VAL A 11 -6.23 -11.60 -0.79
N PRO A 12 -7.36 -12.33 -0.79
CA PRO A 12 -8.25 -12.35 0.36
C PRO A 12 -7.55 -12.99 1.58
N THR A 13 -7.91 -12.51 2.77
CA THR A 13 -7.45 -13.08 4.04
C THR A 13 -7.74 -14.58 4.12
N LEU A 14 -6.79 -15.35 4.64
CA LEU A 14 -6.96 -16.79 4.78
C LEU A 14 -8.07 -17.13 5.79
N ARG A 15 -9.13 -17.80 5.31
CA ARG A 15 -10.27 -18.19 6.16
C ARG A 15 -9.84 -19.25 7.19
N GLY A 16 -10.38 -19.14 8.41
CA GLY A 16 -10.11 -20.08 9.49
C GLY A 16 -8.84 -19.79 10.31
N PHE A 17 -8.12 -18.70 10.01
CA PHE A 17 -6.95 -18.25 10.75
C PHE A 17 -7.21 -16.95 11.54
N PRO A 18 -6.38 -16.62 12.54
CA PRO A 18 -6.52 -15.38 13.31
C PRO A 18 -6.45 -14.14 12.41
N VAL A 19 -7.40 -13.22 12.61
CA VAL A 19 -7.52 -11.96 11.85
C VAL A 19 -6.69 -10.82 12.49
N LYS A 20 -5.63 -11.17 13.23
CA LYS A 20 -4.75 -10.18 13.82
C LYS A 20 -3.97 -9.51 12.68
N ARG A 21 -4.15 -8.19 12.56
CA ARG A 21 -3.51 -7.38 11.52
C ARG A 21 -2.04 -7.11 11.88
N PRO A 22 -1.14 -6.99 10.87
CA PRO A 22 0.21 -6.51 11.09
C PRO A 22 0.21 -5.06 11.57
N ALA A 23 1.33 -4.64 12.16
CA ALA A 23 1.62 -3.22 12.37
C ALA A 23 1.71 -2.49 11.01
N ALA A 24 1.30 -1.22 11.01
CA ALA A 24 1.35 -0.40 9.80
C ALA A 24 2.79 0.05 9.49
N PRO A 25 3.14 0.28 8.21
CA PRO A 25 4.42 0.89 7.85
C PRO A 25 4.65 2.23 8.56
N ALA A 26 5.90 2.53 8.86
CA ALA A 26 6.29 3.71 9.60
C ALA A 26 6.85 4.80 8.68
N ASN A 27 6.75 6.05 9.13
CA ASN A 27 7.33 7.23 8.48
C ASN A 27 7.08 7.36 6.96
N PRO A 28 5.85 7.12 6.45
CA PRO A 28 5.61 7.26 5.02
C PRO A 28 5.77 8.72 4.59
N LYS A 29 6.59 8.95 3.57
CA LYS A 29 6.90 10.29 3.04
C LYS A 29 6.92 10.31 1.52
N ALA A 30 6.50 11.43 0.95
CA ALA A 30 6.62 11.73 -0.47
C ALA A 30 7.67 12.84 -0.69
N GLU A 31 8.61 12.59 -1.59
CA GLU A 31 9.62 13.55 -2.02
C GLU A 31 9.56 13.73 -3.53
N ILE A 32 9.53 14.97 -4.01
CA ILE A 32 9.54 15.27 -5.45
C ILE A 32 10.98 15.50 -5.88
N SER A 33 11.44 14.78 -6.90
CA SER A 33 12.75 14.99 -7.51
C SER A 33 12.68 14.77 -9.02
N ASN A 34 13.24 15.69 -9.80
CA ASN A 34 13.22 15.66 -11.28
C ASN A 34 11.83 15.46 -11.92
N GLY A 35 10.75 15.86 -11.24
CA GLY A 35 9.37 15.70 -11.71
C GLY A 35 8.76 14.32 -11.44
N GLU A 36 9.48 13.43 -10.75
CA GLU A 36 8.98 12.15 -10.23
C GLU A 36 8.62 12.29 -8.75
N VAL A 37 7.68 11.47 -8.27
CA VAL A 37 7.33 11.42 -6.84
C VAL A 37 7.87 10.12 -6.25
N PHE A 38 8.78 10.25 -5.29
CA PHE A 38 9.37 9.15 -4.54
C PHE A 38 8.60 8.97 -3.25
N ILE A 39 7.90 7.84 -3.13
CA ILE A 39 7.19 7.46 -1.91
C ILE A 39 8.03 6.42 -1.20
N THR A 40 8.32 6.66 0.08
CA THR A 40 9.13 5.75 0.90
C THR A 40 8.48 5.52 2.26
N TRP A 41 8.76 4.37 2.87
CA TRP A 41 8.30 4.00 4.20
C TRP A 41 9.27 3.02 4.85
N ASP A 42 9.25 2.97 6.17
CA ASP A 42 10.01 2.01 6.95
C ASP A 42 9.16 0.77 7.24
N ALA A 43 9.80 -0.39 7.27
CA ALA A 43 9.18 -1.61 7.77
C ALA A 43 8.81 -1.42 9.25
N PRO A 44 7.63 -1.90 9.70
CA PRO A 44 7.27 -1.82 11.10
C PRO A 44 8.22 -2.64 11.98
N ALA A 45 8.48 -2.15 13.19
CA ALA A 45 9.23 -2.92 14.18
C ALA A 45 8.44 -4.17 14.57
N ALA A 46 8.91 -5.36 14.17
CA ALA A 46 8.33 -6.64 14.55
C ALA A 46 9.42 -7.71 14.72
N ALA A 47 9.19 -8.67 15.61
CA ALA A 47 10.03 -9.85 15.71
C ALA A 47 9.95 -10.63 14.38
N GLN A 48 11.11 -11.01 13.84
CA GLN A 48 11.25 -11.59 12.49
C GLN A 48 10.44 -12.89 12.28
N GLU A 49 10.06 -13.56 13.38
CA GLU A 49 9.33 -14.83 13.42
C GLU A 49 7.81 -14.71 13.64
N ASP A 50 7.24 -13.51 13.82
CA ASP A 50 5.78 -13.36 13.96
C ASP A 50 5.09 -13.58 12.59
N ILE A 51 4.12 -14.50 12.53
CA ILE A 51 3.28 -14.73 11.34
C ILE A 51 2.47 -13.48 10.95
N HIS A 52 2.24 -12.58 11.93
CA HIS A 52 1.59 -11.29 11.77
C HIS A 52 2.57 -10.14 11.50
N SER A 53 3.85 -10.44 11.22
CA SER A 53 4.79 -9.41 10.75
C SER A 53 4.40 -8.95 9.33
N ALA A 54 4.50 -7.64 9.09
CA ALA A 54 4.27 -7.07 7.77
C ALA A 54 5.27 -7.63 6.75
N LYS A 55 4.77 -8.04 5.58
CA LYS A 55 5.57 -8.61 4.49
C LYS A 55 5.38 -7.89 3.16
N TYR A 56 4.15 -7.49 2.85
CA TYR A 56 3.82 -6.95 1.53
C TYR A 56 3.20 -5.57 1.69
N PRO A 57 4.01 -4.50 1.63
CA PRO A 57 3.52 -3.15 1.48
C PRO A 57 2.53 -3.00 0.32
N VAL A 58 1.49 -2.21 0.53
CA VAL A 58 0.51 -1.83 -0.51
C VAL A 58 0.45 -0.31 -0.54
N LEU A 59 0.64 0.25 -1.73
CA LEU A 59 0.52 1.68 -1.96
C LEU A 59 -0.80 1.99 -2.68
N TYR A 60 -1.52 2.97 -2.14
CA TYR A 60 -2.76 3.49 -2.71
C TYR A 60 -2.61 4.94 -3.15
N GLY A 61 -3.33 5.31 -4.22
CA GLY A 61 -3.51 6.68 -4.68
C GLY A 61 -5.00 7.03 -4.78
N PHE A 62 -5.37 8.18 -4.24
CA PHE A 62 -6.73 8.73 -4.31
C PHE A 62 -6.68 10.18 -4.81
N ALA A 63 -7.73 10.65 -5.47
CA ALA A 63 -7.79 12.07 -5.82
C ALA A 63 -7.88 12.95 -4.57
N GLU A 64 -7.40 14.20 -4.66
CA GLU A 64 -7.58 15.16 -3.57
C GLU A 64 -9.07 15.35 -3.23
N GLY A 65 -9.40 15.24 -1.94
CA GLY A 65 -10.78 15.32 -1.45
C GLY A 65 -11.62 14.04 -1.62
N GLU A 66 -11.12 13.03 -2.33
CA GLU A 66 -11.77 11.71 -2.39
C GLU A 66 -11.75 11.05 -1.01
N LYS A 67 -12.88 10.49 -0.59
CA LYS A 67 -12.95 9.65 0.61
C LYS A 67 -12.25 8.32 0.30
N PRO A 68 -11.16 7.95 1.00
CA PRO A 68 -10.42 6.73 0.68
C PRO A 68 -11.28 5.47 0.81
N ASP A 69 -11.29 4.66 -0.26
CA ASP A 69 -11.82 3.30 -0.28
C ASP A 69 -10.70 2.32 -0.62
N PHE A 70 -10.18 1.64 0.39
CA PHE A 70 -9.07 0.69 0.25
C PHE A 70 -9.51 -0.65 -0.38
N GLY A 71 -10.81 -0.86 -0.62
CA GLY A 71 -11.31 -1.98 -1.43
C GLY A 71 -11.34 -1.69 -2.94
N LYS A 72 -11.12 -0.42 -3.34
CA LYS A 72 -11.13 0.01 -4.75
C LYS A 72 -9.84 -0.43 -5.44
N GLY A 73 -9.91 -1.48 -6.25
CA GLY A 73 -8.74 -2.01 -6.96
C GLY A 73 -8.01 -0.97 -7.83
N SER A 74 -8.74 -0.02 -8.41
CA SER A 74 -8.14 1.06 -9.22
C SER A 74 -7.34 2.09 -8.40
N ALA A 75 -7.42 2.04 -7.07
CA ALA A 75 -6.60 2.87 -6.19
C ALA A 75 -5.27 2.18 -5.84
N ILE A 76 -5.10 0.87 -6.12
CA ILE A 76 -3.88 0.14 -5.82
C ILE A 76 -2.83 0.47 -6.88
N LEU A 77 -1.77 1.18 -6.48
CA LEU A 77 -0.66 1.55 -7.35
C LEU A 77 0.47 0.53 -7.31
N CYS A 78 0.68 -0.12 -6.16
CA CYS A 78 1.76 -1.07 -5.99
C CYS A 78 1.46 -2.10 -4.89
N LEU A 79 1.92 -3.33 -5.12
CA LEU A 79 2.12 -4.36 -4.10
C LEU A 79 3.50 -4.96 -4.36
N ASN A 80 4.51 -4.50 -3.64
CA ASN A 80 5.88 -5.01 -3.77
C ASN A 80 6.50 -5.25 -2.39
N GLY A 81 7.60 -5.99 -2.34
CA GLY A 81 8.35 -6.24 -1.10
C GLY A 81 9.35 -5.13 -0.75
N GLU A 82 9.28 -3.98 -1.43
CA GLU A 82 10.26 -2.90 -1.30
C GLU A 82 9.73 -1.79 -0.37
N GLY A 83 10.65 -1.02 0.21
CA GLY A 83 10.33 0.13 1.08
C GLY A 83 10.08 1.43 0.30
N ARG A 84 9.88 1.35 -1.02
CA ARG A 84 9.83 2.50 -1.91
C ARG A 84 8.99 2.22 -3.16
N PHE A 85 8.36 3.27 -3.67
CA PHE A 85 7.75 3.34 -4.98
C PHE A 85 8.07 4.67 -5.66
N VAL A 86 8.18 4.66 -6.99
CA VAL A 86 8.39 5.87 -7.80
C VAL A 86 7.19 6.04 -8.70
N ILE A 87 6.52 7.18 -8.59
CA ILE A 87 5.44 7.56 -9.50
C ILE A 87 6.06 8.33 -10.66
N PRO A 88 5.93 7.84 -11.90
CA PRO A 88 6.47 8.50 -13.07
C PRO A 88 5.94 9.92 -13.24
N ARG A 89 6.75 10.76 -13.88
CA ARG A 89 6.39 12.14 -14.20
C ARG A 89 5.10 12.19 -15.04
N GLY A 90 4.15 13.03 -14.63
CA GLY A 90 2.88 13.24 -15.33
C GLY A 90 1.71 12.38 -14.82
N GLU A 91 1.97 11.43 -13.91
CA GLU A 91 0.93 10.61 -13.26
C GLU A 91 0.63 11.06 -11.83
N SER A 92 1.39 12.01 -11.30
CA SER A 92 1.36 12.41 -9.89
C SER A 92 0.48 13.61 -9.56
N GLU A 93 -0.27 14.15 -10.52
CA GLU A 93 -0.98 15.41 -10.33
C GLU A 93 -2.13 15.24 -9.32
N THR A 94 -1.93 15.82 -8.12
CA THR A 94 -2.93 15.99 -7.04
C THR A 94 -3.50 14.72 -6.41
N MET A 95 -2.70 13.66 -6.30
CA MET A 95 -3.09 12.47 -5.54
C MET A 95 -2.67 12.52 -4.07
N VAL A 96 -3.51 11.93 -3.22
CA VAL A 96 -3.23 11.65 -1.82
C VAL A 96 -2.89 10.17 -1.68
N TYR A 97 -1.70 9.89 -1.17
CA TYR A 97 -1.20 8.53 -1.05
C TYR A 97 -1.38 7.95 0.35
N TYR A 98 -1.57 6.64 0.40
CA TYR A 98 -1.61 5.87 1.64
C TYR A 98 -0.81 4.60 1.47
N VAL A 99 -0.13 4.18 2.53
CA VAL A 99 0.56 2.89 2.57
C VAL A 99 -0.06 2.00 3.64
N SER A 100 -0.27 0.73 3.32
CA SER A 100 -0.58 -0.33 4.27
C SER A 100 0.41 -1.48 4.07
N ALA A 101 0.20 -2.59 4.78
CA ALA A 101 0.97 -3.80 4.56
C ALA A 101 0.14 -5.04 4.90
N LEU A 102 0.35 -6.11 4.14
CA LEU A 102 -0.18 -7.44 4.39
C LEU A 102 0.81 -8.29 5.19
N ASP A 103 0.29 -9.14 6.07
CA ASP A 103 1.05 -10.25 6.68
C ASP A 103 1.07 -11.49 5.76
N ARG A 104 1.63 -12.61 6.24
CA ARG A 104 1.67 -13.88 5.47
C ARG A 104 0.30 -14.53 5.29
N LEU A 105 -0.70 -14.10 6.03
CA LEU A 105 -2.08 -14.57 5.98
C LEU A 105 -2.99 -13.59 5.20
N TYR A 106 -2.39 -12.55 4.61
CA TYR A 106 -3.03 -11.47 3.88
C TYR A 106 -3.96 -10.60 4.72
N ASN A 107 -3.78 -10.58 6.04
CA ASN A 107 -4.42 -9.56 6.87
C ASN A 107 -3.76 -8.20 6.60
N GLU A 108 -4.56 -7.19 6.32
CA GLU A 108 -4.08 -5.84 6.05
C GLU A 108 -3.98 -4.99 7.33
N SER A 109 -2.86 -4.30 7.52
CA SER A 109 -2.71 -3.27 8.56
C SER A 109 -3.65 -2.08 8.34
N LYS A 110 -3.65 -1.14 9.28
CA LYS A 110 -4.34 0.14 9.08
C LYS A 110 -3.55 0.99 8.06
N PRO A 111 -4.18 1.47 6.97
CA PRO A 111 -3.51 2.37 6.03
C PRO A 111 -3.09 3.67 6.71
N VAL A 112 -1.89 4.16 6.36
CA VAL A 112 -1.31 5.39 6.89
C VAL A 112 -1.11 6.37 5.75
N LYS A 113 -1.60 7.60 5.93
CA LYS A 113 -1.44 8.67 4.96
C LYS A 113 0.04 9.03 4.80
N VAL A 114 0.52 9.08 3.56
CA VAL A 114 1.85 9.57 3.22
C VAL A 114 1.87 11.09 3.43
N LYS A 115 2.91 11.59 4.09
CA LYS A 115 3.12 13.02 4.33
C LYS A 115 3.93 13.67 3.24
#